data_AF-A0A3B4ZW44-F1
#
_entry.id   AF-A0A3B4ZW44-F1
#
_cell.length_a   1.000
_cell.length_b   1.000
_cell.length_c   1.000
_cell.angle_alpha   90.00
_cell.angle_beta   90.00
_cell.angle_gamma   90.00
#
_symmetry.space_group_name_H-M   'P 1'
#
loop_
_entity.id
_entity.type
_entity.pdbx_description
1 polymer ?
#
loop_
_entity_poly.entity_id
_entity_poly.type
_entity_poly.pdbx_seq_one_letter_code
_entity_poly.pdbx_strand_id
1 'polypeptide(L)'
;MWSEFYSESNNVTSELYVFVLIQIQMKFFESFWASVSVHILQNVKTDRKIFIESLGKWCVNAEKYVIIGDFNVCLSKLDKAKENTYKEDSSRTKLFELMNQNNLIDIWRNLNPLKKIYSRKQVVQGELKQSRIDICLTSEKILLHVCGEFRSSSET
;
A
#
# COMPACT_ATOMS: atom_id res chain seq x y z
N MET A 1 -7.63 -19.24 21.09
CA MET A 1 -7.60 -18.77 19.69
C MET A 1 -7.24 -17.29 19.54
N TRP A 2 -6.63 -16.65 20.55
CA TRP A 2 -6.03 -15.30 20.46
C TRP A 2 -4.57 -15.27 20.94
N SER A 3 -4.08 -16.37 21.52
CA SER A 3 -2.72 -16.54 22.03
C SER A 3 -1.72 -16.99 20.96
N GLU A 4 -2.17 -17.65 19.90
CA GLU A 4 -1.30 -18.22 18.87
C GLU A 4 -0.80 -17.18 17.85
N PHE A 5 -1.50 -16.05 17.69
CA PHE A 5 -1.06 -14.97 16.79
C PHE A 5 0.09 -14.13 17.37
N TYR A 6 0.30 -14.18 18.69
CA TYR A 6 1.40 -13.49 19.39
C TYR A 6 2.62 -14.41 19.64
N SER A 7 2.47 -15.73 19.53
CA SER A 7 3.56 -16.65 19.88
C SER A 7 4.59 -16.86 18.77
N GLU A 8 4.25 -16.64 17.50
CA GLU A 8 5.19 -16.82 16.38
C GLU A 8 6.13 -15.63 16.14
N SER A 9 5.93 -14.49 16.83
CA SER A 9 6.81 -13.32 16.76
C SER A 9 7.84 -13.23 17.88
N ASN A 10 7.85 -14.16 18.84
CA ASN A 10 8.70 -14.08 20.03
C ASN A 10 9.98 -14.91 19.90
N ASN A 11 10.93 -14.44 19.07
CA ASN A 11 12.34 -14.80 19.25
C ASN A 11 13.33 -13.75 18.70
N VAL A 12 12.95 -12.47 18.69
CA VAL A 12 13.90 -11.37 18.48
C VAL A 12 13.70 -10.33 19.58
N THR A 13 14.50 -10.43 20.63
CA THR A 13 14.64 -9.38 21.63
C THR A 13 15.47 -8.23 21.05
N SER A 14 14.82 -7.11 20.74
CA SER A 14 15.20 -5.73 21.12
C SER A 14 14.52 -4.70 20.21
N GLU A 15 13.91 -3.71 20.85
CA GLU A 15 13.15 -2.58 20.29
C GLU A 15 11.73 -2.91 19.80
N LEU A 16 10.77 -2.17 20.35
CA LEU A 16 9.33 -2.32 20.15
C LEU A 16 8.97 -1.79 18.74
N TYR A 17 9.14 -2.61 17.71
CA TYR A 17 8.68 -2.29 16.36
C TYR A 17 7.15 -2.38 16.30
N VAL A 18 6.46 -1.25 16.50
CA VAL A 18 5.00 -1.21 16.33
C VAL A 18 4.69 -1.10 14.84
N PHE A 19 4.58 -2.25 14.18
CA PHE A 19 3.93 -2.35 12.88
C PHE A 19 2.47 -2.72 13.12
N VAL A 20 1.53 -1.85 12.74
CA VAL A 20 0.11 -2.22 12.76
C VAL A 20 -0.18 -2.93 11.45
N LEU A 21 -0.39 -4.24 11.55
CA LEU A 21 -0.94 -5.07 10.49
C LEU A 21 -2.36 -5.44 10.87
N ILE A 22 -3.33 -5.03 10.06
CA ILE A 22 -4.71 -5.50 10.18
C ILE A 22 -5.02 -6.29 8.93
N GLN A 23 -5.26 -7.59 9.09
CA GLN A 23 -5.76 -8.43 8.02
C GLN A 23 -7.27 -8.62 8.17
N ILE A 24 -8.02 -8.23 7.14
CA ILE A 24 -9.48 -8.39 7.07
C ILE A 24 -9.78 -9.31 5.89
N GLN A 25 -10.47 -10.42 6.14
CA GLN A 25 -10.99 -11.27 5.07
C GLN A 25 -12.39 -10.79 4.70
N MET A 26 -12.57 -10.42 3.43
CA MET A 26 -13.85 -9.98 2.88
C MET A 26 -14.26 -10.92 1.75
N LYS A 27 -15.55 -11.29 1.74
CA LYS A 27 -16.18 -12.03 0.65
C LYS A 27 -17.01 -11.06 -0.19
N PHE A 28 -16.68 -10.93 -1.46
CA PHE A 28 -17.45 -10.19 -2.45
C PHE A 28 -18.13 -11.19 -3.41
N PHE A 29 -19.42 -10.97 -3.71
CA PHE A 29 -20.19 -11.70 -4.73
C PHE A 29 -20.05 -13.23 -4.72
N GLU A 30 -20.39 -13.85 -3.60
CA GLU A 30 -20.48 -15.31 -3.38
C GLU A 30 -19.23 -16.19 -3.67
N SER A 31 -18.23 -15.72 -4.42
CA SER A 31 -17.05 -16.49 -4.84
C SER A 31 -15.71 -15.74 -4.76
N PHE A 32 -15.70 -14.40 -4.66
CA PHE A 32 -14.45 -13.64 -4.60
C PHE A 32 -14.03 -13.36 -3.16
N TRP A 33 -12.84 -13.83 -2.79
CA TRP A 33 -12.25 -13.56 -1.48
C TRP A 33 -11.10 -12.58 -1.64
N ALA A 34 -11.23 -11.41 -1.02
CA ALA A 34 -10.16 -10.44 -0.90
C ALA A 34 -9.72 -10.37 0.55
N SER A 35 -8.43 -10.58 0.81
CA SER A 35 -7.81 -10.24 2.08
C SER A 35 -7.23 -8.83 1.98
N VAL A 36 -7.74 -7.92 2.80
CA VAL A 36 -7.21 -6.57 2.92
C VAL A 36 -6.17 -6.56 4.03
N SER A 37 -4.94 -6.18 3.70
CA SER A 37 -3.90 -5.96 4.70
C SER A 37 -3.62 -4.46 4.80
N VAL A 38 -3.90 -3.88 5.98
CA VAL A 38 -3.60 -2.47 6.29
C VAL A 38 -2.22 -2.38 6.93
N HIS A 39 -1.36 -1.52 6.39
CA HIS A 39 0.01 -1.34 6.84
C HIS A 39 0.34 0.11 7.18
N ILE A 40 1.10 0.34 8.23
CA ILE A 40 1.66 1.66 8.55
C ILE A 40 3.18 1.52 8.57
N LEU A 41 3.85 2.10 7.58
CA LEU A 41 5.30 2.15 7.49
C LEU A 41 5.83 3.28 8.36
N GLN A 42 6.87 3.01 9.14
CA GLN A 42 7.54 4.05 9.93
C GLN A 42 8.24 5.09 9.04
N ASN A 43 8.50 6.29 9.58
CA ASN A 43 9.20 7.34 8.83
C ASN A 43 10.75 7.14 8.79
N VAL A 44 11.26 6.06 9.36
CA VAL A 44 12.69 5.71 9.38
C VAL A 44 13.05 4.90 8.13
N LYS A 45 14.03 5.37 7.34
CA LYS A 45 14.37 4.80 6.02
C LYS A 45 14.75 3.31 6.07
N THR A 46 15.59 2.93 7.03
CA THR A 46 16.08 1.55 7.18
C THR A 46 14.91 0.61 7.48
N ASP A 47 14.05 1.03 8.41
CA ASP A 47 12.92 0.21 8.88
C ASP A 47 11.84 0.07 7.80
N ARG A 48 11.63 1.10 6.99
CA ARG A 48 10.74 1.01 5.81
C ARG A 48 11.19 -0.06 4.84
N LYS A 49 12.50 -0.16 4.58
CA LYS A 49 13.03 -1.15 3.64
C LYS A 49 12.77 -2.57 4.15
N ILE A 50 13.13 -2.84 5.39
CA ILE A 50 12.90 -4.13 6.06
C ILE A 50 11.41 -4.48 6.03
N PHE A 51 10.55 -3.49 6.31
CA PHE A 51 9.11 -3.70 6.26
C PHE A 51 8.62 -4.07 4.85
N ILE A 52 9.02 -3.33 3.82
CA ILE A 52 8.65 -3.62 2.42
C ILE A 52 9.10 -5.03 2.01
N GLU A 53 10.30 -5.44 2.40
CA GLU A 53 10.80 -6.80 2.15
C GLU A 53 9.93 -7.84 2.87
N SER A 54 9.49 -7.55 4.10
CA SER A 54 8.58 -8.43 4.85
C SER A 54 7.19 -8.57 4.23
N LEU A 55 6.76 -7.62 3.37
CA LEU A 55 5.50 -7.71 2.63
C LEU A 55 5.52 -8.81 1.56
N GLY A 56 6.70 -9.23 1.10
CA GLY A 56 6.87 -10.24 0.04
C GLY A 56 6.07 -11.52 0.29
N LYS A 57 6.04 -12.01 1.53
CA LYS A 57 5.30 -13.23 1.89
C LYS A 57 3.79 -13.14 1.64
N TRP A 58 3.22 -11.93 1.67
CA TRP A 58 1.79 -11.69 1.44
C TRP A 58 1.47 -11.44 -0.04
N CYS A 59 2.48 -11.15 -0.86
CA CYS A 59 2.32 -10.83 -2.27
C CYS A 59 2.25 -12.07 -3.19
N VAL A 60 2.59 -13.26 -2.68
CA VAL A 60 2.64 -14.54 -3.42
C VAL A 60 1.31 -14.92 -4.10
N ASN A 61 0.19 -14.36 -3.64
CA ASN A 61 -1.15 -14.58 -4.20
C ASN A 61 -1.87 -13.25 -4.49
N ALA A 62 -1.17 -12.26 -5.05
CA ALA A 62 -1.65 -10.89 -5.31
C ALA A 62 -3.09 -10.74 -5.87
N GLU A 63 -3.62 -11.76 -6.56
CA GLU A 63 -5.00 -11.81 -7.08
C GLU A 63 -6.08 -11.92 -6.00
N LYS A 64 -5.70 -12.35 -4.79
CA LYS A 64 -6.59 -12.54 -3.63
C LYS A 64 -6.36 -11.50 -2.53
N TYR A 65 -5.37 -10.62 -2.70
CA TYR A 65 -4.97 -9.67 -1.65
C TYR A 65 -5.02 -8.24 -2.17
N VAL A 66 -5.48 -7.36 -1.30
CA VAL A 66 -5.43 -5.91 -1.49
C VAL A 66 -4.60 -5.35 -0.35
N ILE A 67 -3.44 -4.80 -0.67
CA ILE A 67 -2.49 -4.26 0.30
C ILE A 67 -2.72 -2.76 0.35
N ILE A 68 -3.23 -2.25 1.46
CA ILE A 68 -3.53 -0.82 1.64
C ILE A 68 -2.71 -0.29 2.80
N GLY A 69 -2.34 0.98 2.77
CA GLY A 69 -1.80 1.59 3.98
C GLY A 69 -1.01 2.86 3.72
N ASP A 70 -0.49 3.42 4.81
CA ASP A 70 0.48 4.51 4.77
C ASP A 70 1.87 3.93 4.54
N PHE A 71 2.37 4.06 3.32
CA PHE A 71 3.70 3.58 2.96
C PHE A 71 4.81 4.56 3.31
N ASN A 72 4.50 5.79 3.70
CA ASN A 72 5.47 6.87 3.87
C ASN A 72 6.45 7.00 2.67
N VAL A 73 6.02 6.58 1.48
CA VAL A 73 6.79 6.57 0.23
C VAL A 73 5.90 7.12 -0.89
N CYS A 74 6.47 7.97 -1.74
CA CYS A 74 5.82 8.44 -2.97
C CYS A 74 6.30 7.60 -4.15
N LEU A 75 5.40 6.99 -4.93
CA LEU A 75 5.78 6.16 -6.09
C LEU A 75 6.23 7.00 -7.29
N SER A 76 5.67 8.18 -7.49
CA SER A 76 5.93 9.03 -8.65
C SER A 76 6.09 10.51 -8.30
N LYS A 77 6.59 11.30 -9.24
CA LYS A 77 6.64 12.77 -9.10
C LYS A 77 5.25 13.40 -8.95
N LEU A 78 4.20 12.76 -9.49
CA LEU A 78 2.82 13.23 -9.36
C LEU A 78 2.27 13.07 -7.94
N ASP A 79 2.91 12.24 -7.12
CA ASP A 79 2.54 12.00 -5.72
C ASP A 79 3.14 13.05 -4.77
N LYS A 80 3.83 14.06 -5.29
CA LYS A 80 4.32 15.22 -4.52
C LYS A 80 3.82 16.54 -5.11
N ALA A 81 3.57 17.51 -4.24
CA ALA A 81 3.39 18.89 -4.65
C ALA A 81 4.66 19.45 -5.29
N LYS A 82 4.52 20.44 -6.19
CA LYS A 82 5.64 21.07 -6.92
C LYS A 82 6.70 21.63 -5.96
N GLU A 83 6.25 22.14 -4.81
CA GLU A 83 7.08 22.73 -3.74
C GLU A 83 7.86 21.68 -2.91
N ASN A 84 7.68 20.38 -3.19
CA ASN A 84 8.32 19.31 -2.46
C ASN A 84 9.41 18.65 -3.31
N THR A 85 10.63 18.55 -2.79
CA THR A 85 11.71 17.84 -3.49
C THR A 85 11.39 16.35 -3.62
N TYR A 86 11.38 15.87 -4.86
CA TYR A 86 11.30 14.44 -5.19
C TYR A 86 12.72 13.86 -5.24
N LYS A 87 13.23 13.48 -4.07
CA LYS A 87 14.57 12.89 -3.93
C LYS A 87 14.56 11.39 -4.24
N GLU A 88 15.75 10.85 -4.42
CA GLU A 88 15.97 9.40 -4.42
C GLU A 88 15.60 8.81 -3.06
N ASP A 89 14.93 7.67 -3.10
CA ASP A 89 14.47 6.94 -1.92
C ASP A 89 14.67 5.44 -2.19
N SER A 90 15.52 4.81 -1.39
CA SER A 90 15.81 3.37 -1.52
C SER A 90 14.61 2.50 -1.16
N SER A 91 13.73 2.97 -0.26
CA SER A 91 12.46 2.29 0.05
C SER A 91 11.55 2.28 -1.18
N ARG A 92 11.54 3.36 -1.97
CA ARG A 92 10.80 3.39 -3.25
C ARG A 92 11.32 2.37 -4.24
N THR A 93 12.64 2.22 -4.35
CA THR A 93 13.24 1.19 -5.22
C THR A 93 12.80 -0.20 -4.81
N LYS A 94 12.83 -0.52 -3.50
CA LYS A 94 12.35 -1.83 -3.02
C LYS A 94 10.86 -2.05 -3.20
N LEU A 95 10.06 -1.00 -3.05
CA LEU A 95 8.63 -1.09 -3.34
C LEU A 95 8.36 -1.39 -4.81
N PHE A 96 9.10 -0.76 -5.74
CA PHE A 96 9.00 -1.08 -7.16
C PHE A 96 9.47 -2.50 -7.48
N GLU A 97 10.55 -2.97 -6.87
CA GLU A 97 10.99 -4.37 -7.04
C GLU A 97 9.90 -5.34 -6.57
N LEU A 98 9.33 -5.12 -5.38
CA LEU A 98 8.23 -5.92 -4.84
C LEU A 98 7.03 -5.92 -5.79
N MET A 99 6.65 -4.74 -6.30
CA MET A 99 5.54 -4.60 -7.24
C MET A 99 5.79 -5.36 -8.54
N ASN A 100 6.97 -5.21 -9.12
CA ASN A 100 7.33 -5.87 -10.39
C ASN A 100 7.42 -7.40 -10.24
N GLN A 101 8.01 -7.89 -9.14
CA GLN A 101 8.15 -9.32 -8.88
C GLN A 101 6.80 -10.04 -8.71
N ASN A 102 5.79 -9.32 -8.20
CA ASN A 102 4.49 -9.90 -7.85
C ASN A 102 3.35 -9.40 -8.76
N ASN A 103 3.67 -8.70 -9.86
CA ASN A 103 2.69 -8.10 -10.78
C ASN A 103 1.63 -7.23 -10.06
N LEU A 104 2.07 -6.44 -9.10
CA LEU A 104 1.22 -5.51 -8.36
C LEU A 104 1.16 -4.15 -9.04
N ILE A 105 -0.03 -3.57 -9.05
CA ILE A 105 -0.30 -2.21 -9.49
C ILE A 105 -0.82 -1.36 -8.34
N ASP A 106 -0.55 -0.06 -8.40
CA ASP A 106 -1.27 0.92 -7.58
C ASP A 106 -2.60 1.25 -8.26
N ILE A 107 -3.69 0.72 -7.72
CA ILE A 107 -5.04 0.84 -8.31
C ILE A 107 -5.39 2.31 -8.53
N TRP A 108 -5.14 3.15 -7.52
CA TRP A 108 -5.57 4.54 -7.57
C TRP A 108 -4.86 5.29 -8.70
N ARG A 109 -3.55 5.06 -8.87
CA ARG A 109 -2.76 5.68 -9.94
C ARG A 109 -3.14 5.13 -11.32
N ASN A 110 -3.46 3.84 -11.42
CA ASN A 110 -3.93 3.23 -12.66
C ASN A 110 -5.25 3.88 -13.13
N LEU A 111 -6.22 4.07 -12.23
CA LEU A 111 -7.49 4.73 -12.52
C LEU A 111 -7.37 6.25 -12.70
N ASN A 112 -6.31 6.88 -12.16
CA ASN A 112 -6.11 8.32 -12.17
C ASN A 112 -4.67 8.69 -12.61
N PRO A 113 -4.29 8.40 -13.87
CA PRO A 113 -2.90 8.46 -14.31
C PRO A 113 -2.26 9.85 -14.17
N LEU A 114 -3.06 10.91 -14.37
CA LEU A 114 -2.57 12.30 -14.40
C LEU A 114 -3.01 13.15 -13.19
N LYS A 115 -3.91 12.64 -12.34
CA LYS A 115 -4.44 13.44 -11.22
C LYS A 115 -3.39 13.64 -10.13
N LYS A 116 -3.35 14.86 -9.58
CA LYS A 116 -2.50 15.23 -8.44
C LYS A 116 -3.37 15.38 -7.20
N ILE A 117 -3.68 14.27 -6.56
CA ILE A 117 -4.40 14.22 -5.28
C ILE A 117 -3.45 13.67 -4.23
N TYR A 118 -3.51 14.25 -3.04
CA TYR A 118 -2.58 13.98 -1.94
C TYR A 118 -3.35 13.45 -0.73
N SER A 119 -2.80 12.45 -0.06
CA SER A 119 -3.39 11.82 1.12
C SER A 119 -2.84 12.39 2.43
N ARG A 120 -1.61 12.94 2.41
CA ARG A 120 -0.99 13.67 3.50
C ARG A 120 -0.82 15.16 3.17
N LYS A 121 -1.14 16.00 4.15
CA LYS A 121 -0.90 17.45 4.14
C LYS A 121 -0.27 17.87 5.46
N GLN A 122 0.81 18.63 5.42
CA GLN A 122 1.50 19.11 6.61
C GLN A 122 2.11 20.49 6.35
N VAL A 123 2.11 21.38 7.34
CA VAL A 123 2.86 22.64 7.29
C VAL A 123 4.23 22.41 7.92
N VAL A 124 5.30 22.73 7.20
CA VAL A 124 6.69 22.64 7.68
C VAL A 124 7.36 23.98 7.40
N GLN A 125 7.83 24.66 8.46
CA GLN A 125 8.47 25.98 8.36
C GLN A 125 7.60 27.01 7.59
N GLY A 126 6.29 26.97 7.80
CA GLY A 126 5.34 27.87 7.14
C GLY A 126 4.93 27.46 5.72
N GLU A 127 5.55 26.44 5.14
CA GLU A 127 5.22 25.94 3.80
C GLU A 127 4.29 24.72 3.86
N LEU A 128 3.24 24.72 3.03
CA LEU A 128 2.38 23.56 2.87
C LEU A 128 3.09 22.47 2.04
N LYS A 129 3.38 21.35 2.70
CA LYS A 129 3.92 20.14 2.09
C LYS A 129 2.79 19.13 1.88
N GLN A 130 2.65 18.63 0.66
CA GLN A 130 1.62 17.65 0.31
C GLN A 130 2.22 16.46 -0.43
N SER A 131 1.73 15.27 -0.08
CA SER A 131 2.18 14.02 -0.68
C SER A 131 1.08 12.97 -0.68
N ARG A 132 1.09 12.07 -1.66
CA ARG A 132 0.33 10.83 -1.62
C ARG A 132 1.26 9.72 -1.15
N ILE A 133 0.97 9.19 0.03
CA ILE A 133 1.72 8.12 0.69
C ILE A 133 0.81 6.96 1.12
N ASP A 134 -0.50 7.18 1.09
CA ASP A 134 -1.48 6.12 1.20
C ASP A 134 -1.62 5.43 -0.16
N ILE A 135 -1.22 4.16 -0.21
CA ILE A 135 -1.13 3.38 -1.46
C ILE A 135 -2.02 2.15 -1.33
N CYS A 136 -2.65 1.76 -2.44
CA CYS A 136 -3.44 0.53 -2.57
C CYS A 136 -2.83 -0.33 -3.69
N LEU A 137 -2.16 -1.42 -3.29
CA LEU A 137 -1.48 -2.35 -4.19
C LEU A 137 -2.30 -3.64 -4.34
N THR A 138 -2.47 -4.10 -5.57
CA THR A 138 -3.06 -5.40 -5.88
C THR A 138 -2.74 -5.87 -7.30
N SER A 139 -3.18 -7.06 -7.68
CA SER A 139 -3.12 -7.53 -9.07
C SER A 139 -4.09 -6.77 -9.97
N GLU A 140 -3.68 -6.49 -11.21
CA GLU A 140 -4.53 -5.89 -12.23
C GLU A 140 -5.83 -6.67 -12.48
N LYS A 141 -5.84 -8.00 -12.23
CA LYS A 141 -7.04 -8.82 -12.34
C LYS A 141 -8.18 -8.37 -11.41
N ILE A 142 -7.87 -7.76 -10.26
CA ILE A 142 -8.90 -7.21 -9.35
C ILE A 142 -9.62 -6.03 -10.01
N LEU A 143 -9.00 -5.28 -10.93
CA LEU A 143 -9.66 -4.16 -11.62
C LEU A 143 -10.92 -4.60 -12.37
N LEU A 144 -10.96 -5.82 -12.90
CA LEU A 144 -12.13 -6.36 -13.58
C LEU A 144 -13.36 -6.41 -12.65
N HIS A 145 -13.13 -6.69 -11.37
CA HIS A 145 -14.19 -6.71 -10.36
C HIS A 145 -14.55 -5.30 -9.86
N VAL A 146 -13.57 -4.40 -9.74
CA VAL A 146 -13.80 -3.01 -9.26
C VAL A 146 -14.49 -2.15 -10.32
N CYS A 147 -14.14 -2.31 -11.59
CA CYS A 147 -14.66 -1.49 -12.69
C CYS A 147 -15.83 -2.15 -13.43
N GLY A 148 -15.97 -3.49 -13.36
CA GLY A 148 -17.04 -4.22 -14.03
C GLY A 148 -18.45 -3.81 -13.61
N GLU A 149 -18.63 -3.41 -12.34
CA GLU A 149 -19.93 -2.98 -11.82
C GLU A 149 -20.31 -1.52 -12.14
N PHE A 150 -19.32 -0.69 -12.49
CA PHE A 150 -19.59 0.69 -12.90
C PHE A 150 -20.21 0.79 -14.30
N ARG A 151 -20.11 -0.28 -15.10
CA ARG A 151 -20.65 -0.32 -16.47
C ARG A 151 -22.06 -0.90 -16.56
N SER A 152 -22.53 -1.65 -15.56
CA SER A 152 -23.87 -2.26 -15.56
C SER A 152 -24.98 -1.36 -14.99
N SER A 153 -24.64 -0.18 -14.47
CA SER A 153 -25.60 0.74 -13.82
C SER A 153 -25.91 2.01 -14.64
N SER A 154 -25.51 2.03 -15.93
CA SER A 154 -25.83 3.15 -16.85
C SER A 154 -26.63 2.73 -18.10
N GLU A 155 -27.12 1.49 -18.13
CA GLU A 155 -28.08 1.03 -19.14
C GLU A 155 -29.29 0.41 -18.43
N THR A 156 -30.26 1.25 -18.05
CA THR A 156 -31.69 0.90 -17.96
C THR A 156 -32.53 2.18 -17.89
#